data_AF-A0A6N2CNQ4-F1
#
_entry.id   AF-A0A6N2CNQ4-F1
#
_cell.length_a   1.000
_cell.length_b   1.000
_cell.length_c   1.000
_cell.angle_alpha   90.00
_cell.angle_beta   90.00
_cell.angle_gamma   90.00
#
_symmetry.space_group_name_H-M   'P 1'
#
loop_
_entity.id
_entity.type
_entity.pdbx_description
1 polymer ?
#
loop_
_entity_poly.entity_id
_entity_poly.type
_entity_poly.pdbx_seq_one_letter_code
_entity_poly.pdbx_strand_id
1 'polypeptide(L)'
;MEELSNKEGMAENPTPPGGEQPKQINLQQVAQQFMAGLQRHFDMLAFNLASREGAQEGAYIRHANARSVMPSAPNHLNFEQMQAYARDLMVRQLLNDTLNLAATALNNAHFFLAVIKAKAQSAEISPEAQKAAQEAQHRFVQAAFDEKFNRLEKDYGVLCPLEDTIISLGMALQALVQQGGIVREPQVDENGELAFDLKTVELSESTETTPQGRIIEQRKTFREGEAITLNDGELQSLLITIAAFADHLFRAVSKFGQEQGNT
;
A
#
# COMPACT_ATOMS: atom_id res chain seq x y z
N MET A 1 -34.67 -30.01 -68.63
CA MET A 1 -35.52 -30.51 -67.53
C MET A 1 -34.56 -31.05 -66.50
N GLU A 2 -34.19 -30.20 -65.54
CA GLU A 2 -34.92 -30.06 -64.26
C GLU A 2 -34.64 -31.30 -63.40
N GLU A 3 -33.82 -31.15 -62.36
CA GLU A 3 -34.24 -30.90 -60.97
C GLU A 3 -33.99 -32.21 -60.18
N LEU A 4 -33.61 -32.27 -58.91
CA LEU A 4 -33.62 -31.34 -57.79
C LEU A 4 -32.71 -31.90 -56.68
N SER A 5 -32.10 -30.97 -55.94
CA SER A 5 -32.00 -30.97 -54.46
C SER A 5 -31.23 -32.09 -53.74
N ASN A 6 -30.03 -31.73 -53.26
CA ASN A 6 -29.79 -31.88 -51.82
C ASN A 6 -29.04 -30.66 -51.26
N LYS A 7 -29.78 -29.85 -50.50
CA LYS A 7 -29.28 -28.80 -49.60
C LYS A 7 -28.90 -29.47 -48.28
N GLU A 8 -27.63 -29.41 -47.90
CA GLU A 8 -27.25 -29.31 -46.50
C GLU A 8 -26.17 -28.23 -46.39
N GLY A 9 -26.55 -27.12 -45.75
CA GLY A 9 -25.66 -26.00 -45.50
C GLY A 9 -24.62 -26.39 -44.46
N MET A 10 -23.35 -26.21 -44.81
CA MET A 10 -22.27 -26.14 -43.84
C MET A 10 -22.52 -24.95 -42.91
N ALA A 11 -22.98 -25.26 -41.70
CA ALA A 11 -23.02 -24.31 -40.60
C ALA A 11 -21.59 -23.96 -40.18
N GLU A 12 -21.38 -22.66 -40.00
CA GLU A 12 -20.18 -22.00 -39.54
C GLU A 12 -19.59 -22.66 -38.28
N ASN A 13 -18.28 -22.94 -38.30
CA ASN A 13 -17.54 -23.09 -37.05
C ASN A 13 -17.30 -21.68 -36.49
N PRO A 14 -17.76 -21.36 -35.27
CA PRO A 14 -17.52 -20.05 -34.69
C PRO A 14 -16.03 -19.89 -34.38
N THR A 15 -15.45 -18.84 -34.94
CA THR A 15 -14.15 -18.30 -34.56
C THR A 15 -14.16 -18.03 -33.04
N PRO A 16 -13.13 -18.43 -32.26
CA PRO A 16 -13.08 -18.07 -30.86
C PRO A 16 -13.02 -16.54 -30.73
N PRO A 17 -13.85 -15.92 -29.86
CA PRO A 17 -13.84 -14.49 -29.67
C PRO A 17 -12.62 -14.10 -28.82
N GLY A 18 -11.89 -13.10 -29.30
CA GLY A 18 -11.00 -12.29 -28.47
C GLY A 18 -9.62 -12.87 -28.27
N GLY A 19 -8.72 -12.60 -29.20
CA GLY A 19 -7.36 -12.28 -28.79
C GLY A 19 -7.47 -11.08 -27.85
N GLU A 20 -7.28 -11.30 -26.55
CA GLU A 20 -7.08 -10.20 -25.62
C GLU A 20 -5.90 -9.40 -26.16
N GLN A 21 -6.19 -8.25 -26.77
CA GLN A 21 -5.16 -7.26 -27.05
C GLN A 21 -4.43 -7.04 -25.73
N PRO A 22 -3.08 -7.12 -25.71
CA PRO A 22 -2.33 -6.96 -24.49
C PRO A 22 -2.77 -5.63 -23.88
N LYS A 23 -3.44 -5.69 -22.71
CA LYS A 23 -3.93 -4.49 -22.01
C LYS A 23 -2.77 -3.52 -21.97
N GLN A 24 -2.91 -2.39 -22.66
CA GLN A 24 -1.87 -1.37 -22.68
C GLN A 24 -1.92 -0.73 -21.29
N ILE A 25 -1.10 -1.25 -20.37
CA ILE A 25 -1.08 -0.79 -18.99
C ILE A 25 -0.48 0.62 -18.99
N ASN A 26 -1.21 1.56 -18.40
CA ASN A 26 -0.87 2.98 -18.37
C ASN A 26 -0.45 3.38 -16.94
N LEU A 27 0.76 3.90 -16.78
CA LEU A 27 1.31 4.32 -15.49
C LEU A 27 0.43 5.39 -14.81
N GLN A 28 -0.18 6.28 -15.60
CA GLN A 28 -1.12 7.29 -15.10
C GLN A 28 -2.38 6.65 -14.51
N GLN A 29 -2.92 5.61 -15.15
CA GLN A 29 -4.10 4.90 -14.65
C GLN A 29 -3.80 4.18 -13.34
N VAL A 30 -2.62 3.57 -13.24
CA VAL A 30 -2.15 2.92 -12.01
C VAL A 30 -1.97 3.94 -10.87
N ALA A 31 -1.33 5.08 -11.16
CA ALA A 31 -1.18 6.15 -10.19
C ALA A 31 -2.54 6.67 -9.71
N GLN A 32 -3.52 6.86 -10.61
CA GLN A 32 -4.88 7.26 -10.25
C GLN A 32 -5.59 6.24 -9.36
N GLN A 33 -5.49 4.94 -9.68
CA GLN A 33 -6.07 3.87 -8.86
C GLN A 33 -5.43 3.81 -7.48
N PHE A 34 -4.11 3.98 -7.40
CA PHE A 34 -3.39 4.06 -6.13
C PHE A 34 -3.90 5.24 -5.30
N MET A 35 -3.99 6.44 -5.88
CA MET A 35 -4.47 7.63 -5.17
C MET A 35 -5.92 7.49 -4.71
N ALA A 36 -6.79 6.86 -5.50
CA ALA A 36 -8.16 6.55 -5.08
C ALA A 36 -8.22 5.52 -3.94
N GLY A 37 -7.27 4.56 -3.89
CA GLY A 37 -7.07 3.68 -2.75
C GLY A 37 -6.66 4.46 -1.50
N LEU A 38 -5.60 5.26 -1.62
CA LEU A 38 -5.08 6.09 -0.53
C LEU A 38 -6.15 7.01 0.06
N GLN A 39 -6.93 7.71 -0.78
CA GLN A 39 -8.00 8.60 -0.33
C GLN A 39 -9.03 7.86 0.52
N ARG A 40 -9.43 6.64 0.14
CA ARG A 40 -10.38 5.83 0.92
C ARG A 40 -9.83 5.50 2.32
N HIS A 41 -8.55 5.17 2.43
CA HIS A 41 -7.93 4.93 3.74
C HIS A 41 -7.81 6.22 4.56
N PHE A 42 -7.55 7.35 3.91
CA PHE A 42 -7.58 8.67 4.56
C PHE A 42 -8.95 9.01 5.13
N ASP A 43 -10.00 8.87 4.32
CA ASP A 43 -11.38 9.15 4.75
C ASP A 43 -11.81 8.20 5.89
N MET A 44 -11.43 6.93 5.81
CA MET A 44 -11.69 5.94 6.87
C MET A 44 -10.98 6.31 8.18
N LEU A 45 -9.71 6.73 8.12
CA LEU A 45 -8.99 7.19 9.31
C LEU A 45 -9.68 8.42 9.91
N ALA A 46 -10.00 9.42 9.09
CA ALA A 46 -10.68 10.63 9.54
C ALA A 46 -12.03 10.30 10.22
N PHE A 47 -12.82 9.41 9.63
CA PHE A 47 -14.08 8.96 10.21
C PHE A 47 -13.89 8.26 11.56
N ASN A 48 -12.89 7.38 11.68
CA ASN A 48 -12.59 6.66 12.92
C ASN A 48 -12.12 7.61 14.03
N LEU A 49 -11.27 8.59 13.70
CA LEU A 49 -10.82 9.61 14.65
C LEU A 49 -12.00 10.46 15.16
N ALA A 50 -12.84 10.97 14.26
CA ALA A 50 -14.03 11.74 14.63
C ALA A 50 -15.02 10.91 15.47
N SER A 51 -15.24 9.65 15.10
CA SER A 51 -16.12 8.73 15.85
C SER A 51 -15.61 8.49 17.27
N ARG A 52 -14.29 8.40 17.44
CA ARG A 52 -13.65 8.22 18.75
C ARG A 52 -13.78 9.47 19.62
N GLU A 53 -13.61 10.65 19.05
CA GLU A 53 -13.80 11.94 19.76
C GLU A 53 -15.26 12.14 20.20
N GLY A 54 -16.22 11.70 19.39
CA GLY A 54 -17.65 11.80 19.69
C GLY A 54 -18.21 10.66 20.56
N ALA A 55 -17.42 9.63 20.88
CA ALA A 55 -17.89 8.47 21.63
C ALA A 55 -18.29 8.85 23.07
N GLN A 56 -19.44 8.35 23.51
CA GLN A 56 -19.98 8.63 24.85
C GLN A 56 -20.21 7.33 25.62
N GLU A 57 -19.77 7.29 26.88
CA GLU A 57 -19.94 6.15 27.78
C GLU A 57 -21.41 5.71 27.89
N GLY A 58 -22.33 6.67 28.06
CA GLY A 58 -23.76 6.37 28.13
C GLY A 58 -24.30 5.70 26.86
N ALA A 59 -23.81 6.07 25.68
CA ALA A 59 -24.18 5.40 24.43
C ALA A 59 -23.62 3.98 24.37
N TYR A 60 -22.36 3.79 24.77
CA TYR A 60 -21.73 2.48 24.86
C TYR A 60 -22.50 1.52 25.78
N ILE A 61 -22.82 1.94 27.00
CA ILE A 61 -23.57 1.15 27.98
C ILE A 61 -24.95 0.76 27.43
N ARG A 62 -25.65 1.70 26.77
CA ARG A 62 -26.95 1.40 26.13
C ARG A 62 -26.81 0.32 25.06
N HIS A 63 -25.79 0.41 24.19
CA HIS A 63 -25.56 -0.59 23.14
C HIS A 63 -25.13 -1.95 23.69
N ALA A 64 -24.23 -1.97 24.66
CA ALA A 64 -23.76 -3.22 25.29
C ALA A 64 -24.89 -3.99 25.98
N ASN A 65 -25.88 -3.29 26.52
CA ASN A 65 -27.01 -3.89 27.23
C ASN A 65 -28.28 -4.07 26.37
N ALA A 66 -28.27 -3.67 25.09
CA ALA A 66 -29.49 -3.60 24.26
C ALA A 66 -30.23 -4.94 24.09
N ARG A 67 -29.52 -6.07 24.22
CA ARG A 67 -30.10 -7.42 24.11
C ARG A 67 -30.12 -8.20 25.42
N SER A 68 -29.71 -7.59 26.53
CA SER A 68 -29.61 -8.20 27.88
C SER A 68 -28.82 -9.51 27.97
N VAL A 69 -28.16 -9.92 26.90
CA VAL A 69 -27.34 -11.13 26.81
C VAL A 69 -25.97 -10.68 26.32
N MET A 70 -24.97 -10.83 27.19
CA MET A 70 -23.57 -10.67 26.82
C MET A 70 -22.97 -12.04 26.52
N PRO A 71 -22.17 -12.20 25.45
CA PRO A 71 -21.51 -13.47 25.15
C PRO A 71 -20.62 -13.98 26.29
N SER A 72 -19.96 -13.07 27.01
CA SER A 72 -19.15 -13.38 28.19
C SER A 72 -19.11 -12.17 29.14
N ALA A 73 -20.11 -12.05 30.02
CA ALA A 73 -20.20 -10.94 30.97
C ALA A 73 -18.96 -10.73 31.85
N PRO A 74 -18.26 -11.77 32.36
CA PRO A 74 -17.05 -11.58 33.16
C PRO A 74 -15.89 -10.92 32.42
N ASN A 75 -15.86 -10.98 31.09
CA ASN A 75 -14.82 -10.40 30.24
C ASN A 75 -15.27 -9.06 29.61
N HIS A 76 -16.37 -8.47 30.09
CA HIS A 76 -16.84 -7.19 29.58
C HIS A 76 -15.83 -6.08 29.89
N LEU A 77 -15.36 -5.40 28.85
CA LEU A 77 -14.53 -4.21 28.99
C LEU A 77 -15.42 -3.01 29.33
N ASN A 78 -14.98 -2.15 30.24
CA ASN A 78 -15.65 -0.87 30.44
C ASN A 78 -15.37 0.08 29.26
N PHE A 79 -15.97 1.27 29.29
CA PHE A 79 -15.85 2.24 28.21
C PHE A 79 -14.39 2.64 27.91
N GLU A 80 -13.61 2.96 28.96
CA GLU A 80 -12.21 3.37 28.83
C GLU A 80 -11.33 2.24 28.25
N GLN A 81 -11.49 1.03 28.76
CA GLN A 81 -10.79 -0.16 28.27
C GLN A 81 -11.13 -0.45 26.80
N MET A 82 -12.41 -0.33 26.43
CA MET A 82 -12.85 -0.52 25.06
C MET A 82 -12.34 0.58 24.13
N GLN A 83 -12.26 1.83 24.60
CA GLN A 83 -11.69 2.95 23.84
C GLN A 83 -10.18 2.74 23.59
N ALA A 84 -9.44 2.30 24.60
CA ALA A 84 -8.02 1.96 24.46
C ALA A 84 -7.82 0.78 23.48
N TYR A 85 -8.63 -0.28 23.60
CA TYR A 85 -8.58 -1.41 22.69
C TYR A 85 -8.91 -1.03 21.24
N ALA A 86 -9.94 -0.20 21.02
CA ALA A 86 -10.29 0.32 19.70
C ALA A 86 -9.16 1.15 19.08
N ARG A 87 -8.43 1.92 19.91
CA ARG A 87 -7.24 2.67 19.47
C ARG A 87 -6.15 1.72 18.98
N ASP A 88 -5.79 0.70 19.76
CA ASP A 88 -4.78 -0.29 19.36
C ASP A 88 -5.14 -1.00 18.05
N LEU A 89 -6.41 -1.41 17.90
CA LEU A 89 -6.89 -2.03 16.67
C LEU A 89 -6.76 -1.09 15.46
N MET A 90 -7.07 0.19 15.63
CA MET A 90 -6.95 1.20 14.57
C MET A 90 -5.50 1.39 14.14
N VAL A 91 -4.54 1.43 15.07
CA VAL A 91 -3.11 1.55 14.75
C VAL A 91 -2.66 0.35 13.90
N ARG A 92 -2.99 -0.87 14.33
CA ARG A 92 -2.67 -2.10 13.59
C ARG A 92 -3.25 -2.11 12.18
N GLN A 93 -4.54 -1.76 12.08
CA GLN A 93 -5.24 -1.73 10.80
C GLN A 93 -4.59 -0.72 9.85
N LEU A 94 -4.29 0.49 10.33
CA LEU A 94 -3.70 1.53 9.50
C LEU A 94 -2.29 1.15 9.02
N LEU A 95 -1.43 0.64 9.90
CA LEU A 95 -0.11 0.15 9.52
C LEU A 95 -0.19 -0.96 8.46
N ASN A 96 -1.09 -1.93 8.64
CA ASN A 96 -1.33 -2.98 7.66
C ASN A 96 -1.81 -2.42 6.31
N ASP A 97 -2.75 -1.47 6.32
CA ASP A 97 -3.26 -0.83 5.10
C ASP A 97 -2.15 -0.06 4.37
N THR A 98 -1.33 0.69 5.11
CA THR A 98 -0.20 1.44 4.53
C THR A 98 0.84 0.53 3.88
N LEU A 99 1.15 -0.62 4.50
CA LEU A 99 2.07 -1.60 3.92
C LEU A 99 1.46 -2.30 2.71
N ASN A 100 0.16 -2.59 2.71
CA ASN A 100 -0.53 -3.14 1.53
C ASN A 100 -0.55 -2.17 0.35
N LEU A 101 -0.73 -0.87 0.61
CA LEU A 101 -0.58 0.18 -0.41
C LEU A 101 0.85 0.22 -0.94
N ALA A 102 1.86 0.21 -0.08
CA ALA A 102 3.26 0.20 -0.47
C ALA A 102 3.61 -1.02 -1.35
N ALA A 103 3.19 -2.22 -0.93
CA ALA A 103 3.35 -3.45 -1.69
C ALA A 103 2.67 -3.37 -3.07
N THR A 104 1.47 -2.80 -3.13
CA THR A 104 0.75 -2.56 -4.38
C THR A 104 1.53 -1.64 -5.32
N ALA A 105 2.05 -0.52 -4.80
CA ALA A 105 2.86 0.42 -5.57
C ALA A 105 4.14 -0.24 -6.10
N LEU A 106 4.86 -0.99 -5.27
CA LEU A 106 6.05 -1.75 -5.65
C LEU A 106 5.76 -2.79 -6.73
N ASN A 107 4.72 -3.59 -6.55
CA ASN A 107 4.36 -4.65 -7.49
C ASN A 107 4.00 -4.08 -8.87
N ASN A 108 3.29 -2.96 -8.90
CA ASN A 108 2.98 -2.26 -10.14
C ASN A 108 4.23 -1.65 -10.78
N ALA A 109 5.08 -0.98 -9.99
CA ALA A 109 6.32 -0.38 -10.48
C ALA A 109 7.25 -1.43 -11.09
N HIS A 110 7.50 -2.54 -10.40
CA HIS A 110 8.31 -3.64 -10.92
C HIS A 110 7.75 -4.20 -12.22
N PHE A 111 6.42 -4.38 -12.31
CA PHE A 111 5.80 -4.85 -13.54
C PHE A 111 6.07 -3.91 -14.72
N PHE A 112 5.93 -2.59 -14.54
CA PHE A 112 6.25 -1.63 -15.61
C PHE A 112 7.72 -1.66 -16.01
N LEU A 113 8.62 -1.69 -15.03
CA LEU A 113 10.06 -1.74 -15.28
C LEU A 113 10.45 -3.00 -16.07
N ALA A 114 9.89 -4.15 -15.72
CA ALA A 114 10.09 -5.40 -16.44
C ALA A 114 9.61 -5.32 -17.89
N VAL A 115 8.42 -4.72 -18.13
CA VAL A 115 7.88 -4.53 -19.48
C VAL A 115 8.72 -3.56 -20.31
N ILE A 116 9.15 -2.44 -19.73
CA ILE A 116 10.02 -1.45 -20.40
C ILE A 116 11.34 -2.11 -20.80
N LYS A 117 11.98 -2.81 -19.86
CA LYS A 117 13.25 -3.51 -20.09
C LYS A 117 13.13 -4.58 -21.19
N ALA A 118 12.03 -5.34 -21.22
CA ALA A 118 11.79 -6.33 -22.27
C ALA A 118 11.63 -5.69 -23.66
N LYS A 119 10.98 -4.52 -23.76
CA LYS A 119 10.82 -3.79 -25.02
C LYS A 119 12.10 -3.13 -25.52
N ALA A 120 12.96 -2.65 -24.63
CA ALA A 120 14.24 -2.05 -25.02
C ALA A 120 15.18 -3.06 -25.70
N GLN A 121 15.01 -4.36 -25.41
CA GLN A 121 15.87 -5.41 -25.96
C GLN A 121 15.45 -5.90 -27.35
N SER A 122 14.19 -5.69 -27.76
CA SER A 122 13.65 -6.13 -29.05
C SER A 122 12.41 -5.32 -29.47
N ALA A 123 12.29 -4.98 -30.77
CA ALA A 123 11.10 -4.30 -31.32
C ALA A 123 9.80 -5.10 -31.13
N GLU A 124 9.89 -6.44 -31.10
CA GLU A 124 8.83 -7.35 -30.69
C GLU A 124 9.27 -8.11 -29.44
N ILE A 125 8.41 -8.19 -28.43
CA ILE A 125 8.69 -8.98 -27.21
C ILE A 125 8.61 -10.46 -27.58
N SER A 126 9.73 -11.18 -27.52
CA SER A 126 9.71 -12.63 -27.79
C SER A 126 8.91 -13.38 -26.70
N PRO A 127 8.33 -14.55 -27.02
CA PRO A 127 7.65 -15.39 -26.02
C PRO A 127 8.53 -15.72 -24.81
N GLU A 128 9.84 -15.89 -25.01
CA GLU A 128 10.83 -16.13 -23.96
C GLU A 128 11.01 -14.90 -23.07
N ALA A 129 11.12 -13.71 -23.66
CA ALA A 129 11.23 -12.45 -22.92
C ALA A 129 9.96 -12.18 -22.10
N GLN A 130 8.79 -12.50 -22.64
CA GLN A 130 7.51 -12.37 -21.93
C GLN A 130 7.40 -13.36 -20.77
N LYS A 131 7.80 -14.62 -20.98
CA LYS A 131 7.84 -15.64 -19.92
C LYS A 131 8.81 -15.25 -18.80
N ALA A 132 10.01 -14.77 -19.14
CA ALA A 132 11.00 -14.31 -18.16
C ALA A 132 10.48 -13.11 -17.34
N ALA A 133 9.79 -12.16 -17.97
CA ALA A 133 9.18 -11.02 -17.28
C ALA A 133 8.06 -11.47 -16.31
N GLN A 134 7.24 -12.45 -16.70
CA GLN A 134 6.22 -13.03 -15.82
C GLN A 134 6.82 -13.79 -14.63
N GLU A 135 7.87 -14.59 -14.85
CA GLU A 135 8.58 -15.30 -13.77
C GLU A 135 9.29 -14.33 -12.81
N ALA A 136 9.88 -13.24 -13.34
CA ALA A 136 10.45 -12.17 -12.53
C ALA A 136 9.37 -11.49 -11.67
N GLN A 137 8.23 -11.13 -12.27
CA GLN A 137 7.10 -10.55 -11.55
C GLN A 137 6.56 -11.49 -10.45
N HIS A 138 6.38 -12.77 -10.77
CA HIS A 138 5.88 -13.74 -9.80
C HIS A 138 6.80 -13.85 -8.58
N ARG A 139 8.12 -13.93 -8.81
CA ARG A 139 9.12 -13.93 -7.73
C ARG A 139 9.12 -12.61 -6.96
N PHE A 140 8.99 -11.48 -7.65
CA PHE A 140 8.96 -10.17 -7.00
C PHE A 140 7.76 -10.01 -6.08
N VAL A 141 6.57 -10.44 -6.49
CA VAL A 141 5.33 -10.34 -5.68
C VAL A 141 5.47 -11.06 -4.35
N GLN A 142 6.14 -12.22 -4.33
CA GLN A 142 6.32 -13.07 -3.15
C GLN A 142 7.48 -12.64 -2.23
N ALA A 143 8.37 -11.77 -2.69
CA ALA A 143 9.51 -11.32 -1.92
C ALA A 143 9.10 -10.44 -0.72
N ALA A 144 9.91 -10.47 0.34
CA ALA A 144 9.84 -9.49 1.44
C ALA A 144 10.26 -8.09 0.96
N PHE A 145 9.96 -7.04 1.74
CA PHE A 145 10.17 -5.66 1.32
C PHE A 145 11.64 -5.33 1.01
N ASP A 146 12.55 -5.73 1.89
CA ASP A 146 14.00 -5.63 1.70
C ASP A 146 14.45 -6.23 0.36
N GLU A 147 13.98 -7.43 0.03
CA GLU A 147 14.32 -8.09 -1.22
C GLU A 147 13.65 -7.42 -2.44
N LYS A 148 12.44 -6.86 -2.28
CA LYS A 148 11.80 -6.06 -3.35
C LYS A 148 12.62 -4.81 -3.67
N PHE A 149 13.07 -4.08 -2.65
CA PHE A 149 13.87 -2.87 -2.85
C PHE A 149 15.23 -3.19 -3.48
N ASN A 150 15.93 -4.20 -2.95
CA ASN A 150 17.18 -4.71 -3.51
C ASN A 150 17.06 -5.05 -5.01
N ARG A 151 15.94 -5.65 -5.44
CA ARG A 151 15.70 -5.96 -6.86
C ARG A 151 15.45 -4.73 -7.69
N LEU A 152 14.67 -3.77 -7.19
CA LEU A 152 14.44 -2.51 -7.90
C LEU A 152 15.75 -1.76 -8.17
N GLU A 153 16.64 -1.73 -7.20
CA GLU A 153 17.95 -1.12 -7.35
C GLU A 153 18.84 -1.92 -8.30
N LYS A 154 19.03 -3.22 -8.06
CA LYS A 154 19.98 -4.04 -8.84
C LYS A 154 19.57 -4.22 -10.29
N ASP A 155 18.28 -4.46 -10.54
CA ASP A 155 17.80 -4.83 -11.87
C ASP A 155 17.45 -3.62 -12.75
N TYR A 156 17.16 -2.46 -12.13
CA TYR A 156 16.64 -1.27 -12.81
C TYR A 156 17.26 0.07 -12.36
N GLY A 157 18.14 0.09 -11.35
CA GLY A 157 18.73 1.32 -10.83
C GLY A 157 17.74 2.23 -10.10
N VAL A 158 16.60 1.70 -9.63
CA VAL A 158 15.55 2.48 -8.95
C VAL A 158 15.78 2.44 -7.44
N LEU A 159 16.28 3.56 -6.91
CA LEU A 159 16.45 3.79 -5.46
C LEU A 159 15.15 4.31 -4.83
N CYS A 160 14.82 3.80 -3.64
CA CYS A 160 13.62 4.19 -2.90
C CYS A 160 14.01 4.96 -1.62
N PRO A 161 13.87 6.30 -1.57
CA PRO A 161 14.31 7.09 -0.41
C PRO A 161 13.60 6.78 0.91
N LEU A 162 12.46 6.08 0.86
CA LEU A 162 11.65 5.69 2.03
C LEU A 162 11.72 4.18 2.31
N GLU A 163 12.68 3.47 1.73
CA GLU A 163 12.90 2.04 1.96
C GLU A 163 12.98 1.70 3.46
N ASP A 164 13.89 2.35 4.19
CA ASP A 164 14.10 2.11 5.62
C ASP A 164 12.82 2.35 6.43
N THR A 165 12.08 3.40 6.10
CA THR A 165 10.77 3.68 6.72
C THR A 165 9.77 2.55 6.45
N ILE A 166 9.64 2.07 5.22
CA ILE A 166 8.69 0.98 4.90
C ILE A 166 9.06 -0.32 5.61
N ILE A 167 10.36 -0.65 5.66
CA ILE A 167 10.85 -1.83 6.39
C ILE A 167 10.55 -1.71 7.88
N SER A 168 10.85 -0.55 8.47
CA SER A 168 10.62 -0.27 9.90
C SER A 168 9.13 -0.28 10.26
N LEU A 169 8.25 0.19 9.37
CA LEU A 169 6.80 0.06 9.55
C LEU A 169 6.36 -1.42 9.53
N GLY A 170 6.99 -2.26 8.71
CA GLY A 170 6.79 -3.71 8.72
C GLY A 170 7.16 -4.34 10.07
N MET A 171 8.32 -3.95 10.62
CA MET A 171 8.77 -4.37 11.95
C MET A 171 7.82 -3.89 13.05
N ALA A 172 7.33 -2.65 12.97
CA ALA A 172 6.35 -2.09 13.90
C ALA A 172 5.03 -2.89 13.88
N LEU A 173 4.52 -3.21 12.70
CA LEU A 173 3.32 -4.05 12.57
C LEU A 173 3.54 -5.45 13.16
N GLN A 174 4.71 -6.05 12.93
CA GLN A 174 5.05 -7.34 13.50
C GLN A 174 5.02 -7.29 15.04
N ALA A 175 5.63 -6.28 15.65
CA ALA A 175 5.63 -6.10 17.10
C ALA A 175 4.21 -5.89 17.65
N LEU A 176 3.39 -5.08 16.99
CA LEU A 176 1.98 -4.93 17.36
C LEU A 176 1.23 -6.27 17.34
N VAL A 177 1.34 -7.02 16.25
CA VAL A 177 0.59 -8.27 16.06
C VAL A 177 1.09 -9.39 16.97
N GLN A 178 2.41 -9.56 17.12
CA GLN A 178 3.00 -10.75 17.74
C GLN A 178 3.49 -10.52 19.18
N GLN A 179 3.71 -9.27 19.58
CA GLN A 179 4.46 -8.93 20.80
C GLN A 179 3.70 -7.94 21.70
N GLY A 180 2.40 -7.79 21.48
CA GLY A 180 1.56 -6.87 22.25
C GLY A 180 1.91 -5.40 22.05
N GLY A 181 2.58 -5.07 20.94
CA GLY A 181 3.05 -3.71 20.65
C GLY A 181 4.33 -3.31 21.37
N ILE A 182 5.02 -4.23 22.04
CA ILE A 182 6.30 -3.95 22.69
C ILE A 182 7.44 -4.20 21.70
N VAL A 183 8.33 -3.22 21.53
CA VAL A 183 9.54 -3.34 20.71
C VAL A 183 10.54 -4.29 21.37
N ARG A 184 11.14 -5.18 20.58
CA ARG A 184 12.16 -6.13 21.03
C ARG A 184 13.40 -6.07 20.16
N GLU A 185 14.46 -6.76 20.60
CA GLU A 185 15.75 -6.88 19.93
C GLU A 185 15.67 -7.11 18.39
N PRO A 186 14.77 -7.93 17.82
CA PRO A 186 14.74 -8.11 16.36
C PRO A 186 14.19 -6.91 15.56
N GLN A 187 13.62 -5.89 16.22
CA GLN A 187 13.06 -4.70 15.56
C GLN A 187 13.96 -3.47 15.67
N VAL A 188 15.02 -3.52 16.48
CA VAL A 188 15.86 -2.35 16.74
C VAL A 188 17.13 -2.36 15.87
N ASP A 189 17.60 -1.17 15.55
CA ASP A 189 18.87 -0.95 14.85
C ASP A 189 20.09 -1.11 15.78
N GLU A 190 21.28 -0.78 15.26
CA GLU A 190 22.53 -0.80 16.04
C GLU A 190 22.53 0.14 17.26
N ASN A 191 21.62 1.12 17.30
CA ASN A 191 21.45 2.05 18.41
C ASN A 191 20.41 1.56 19.44
N GLY A 192 19.78 0.40 19.22
CA GLY A 192 18.69 -0.09 20.05
C GLY A 192 17.38 0.64 19.81
N GLU A 193 17.21 1.22 18.61
CA GLU A 193 16.04 2.01 18.24
C GLU A 193 15.29 1.41 17.03
N LEU A 194 13.97 1.30 17.14
CA LEU A 194 13.06 1.18 16.00
C LEU A 194 12.63 2.59 15.61
N ALA A 195 12.98 3.04 14.41
CA ALA A 195 12.64 4.38 13.97
C ALA A 195 12.06 4.41 12.55
N PHE A 196 11.16 5.34 12.31
CA PHE A 196 10.68 5.63 10.96
C PHE A 196 10.48 7.13 10.75
N ASP A 197 10.81 7.57 9.55
CA ASP A 197 10.73 8.99 9.16
C ASP A 197 9.40 9.25 8.46
N LEU A 198 8.51 9.94 9.18
CA LEU A 198 7.18 10.30 8.70
C LEU A 198 7.22 11.60 7.91
N LYS A 199 6.49 11.64 6.80
CA LYS A 199 6.23 12.87 6.05
C LYS A 199 5.03 13.58 6.66
N THR A 200 5.21 14.85 7.00
CA THR A 200 4.14 15.73 7.48
C THR A 200 4.16 17.06 6.75
N VAL A 201 3.08 17.83 6.85
CA VAL A 201 2.95 19.15 6.22
C VAL A 201 3.11 20.22 7.28
N GLU A 202 4.18 21.01 7.16
CA GLU A 202 4.34 22.24 7.91
C GLU A 202 3.65 23.37 7.14
N LEU A 203 2.61 23.96 7.75
CA LEU A 203 1.91 25.10 7.16
C LEU A 203 2.71 26.36 7.43
N SER A 204 2.99 27.14 6.38
CA SER A 204 3.53 28.48 6.56
C SER A 204 2.41 29.38 7.09
N GLU A 205 2.70 30.21 8.08
CA GLU A 205 1.80 31.30 8.50
C GLU A 205 1.74 32.36 7.39
N SER A 206 0.90 32.14 6.38
CA SER A 206 0.61 33.14 5.34
C SER A 206 -0.80 33.66 5.52
N THR A 207 -0.97 34.98 5.44
CA THR A 207 -2.27 35.68 5.44
C THR A 207 -3.08 35.48 4.14
N GLU A 208 -2.63 34.62 3.22
CA GLU A 208 -3.34 34.31 1.97
C GLU A 208 -4.34 33.16 2.17
N THR A 209 -5.42 33.17 1.38
CA THR A 209 -6.56 32.25 1.46
C THR A 209 -6.24 30.77 1.18
N THR A 210 -5.00 30.45 0.79
CA THR A 210 -4.54 29.09 0.54
C THR A 210 -3.25 28.85 1.32
N PRO A 211 -3.25 28.00 2.36
CA PRO A 211 -2.05 27.69 3.11
C PRO A 211 -0.95 27.12 2.19
N GLN A 212 0.22 27.75 2.15
CA GLN A 212 1.40 27.15 1.51
C GLN A 212 2.07 26.22 2.52
N GLY A 213 1.92 24.92 2.32
CA GLY A 213 2.54 23.89 3.15
C GLY A 213 3.84 23.35 2.53
N ARG A 214 4.85 23.10 3.35
CA ARG A 214 6.05 22.34 2.98
C ARG A 214 5.99 20.94 3.58
N ILE A 215 6.34 19.93 2.79
CA ILE A 215 6.54 18.58 3.33
C ILE A 215 7.87 18.55 4.09
N ILE A 216 7.80 18.19 5.37
CA ILE A 216 8.96 17.98 6.24
C ILE A 216 9.00 16.53 6.72
N GLU A 217 10.16 16.11 7.22
CA GLU A 217 10.37 14.80 7.83
C GLU A 217 10.31 14.93 9.35
N GLN A 218 9.56 14.02 9.97
CA GLN A 218 9.45 13.88 11.41
C GLN A 218 9.83 12.44 11.78
N ARG A 219 10.95 12.29 12.48
CA ARG A 219 11.41 10.98 12.97
C ARG A 219 10.59 10.56 14.19
N LYS A 220 10.03 9.36 14.13
CA LYS A 220 9.44 8.67 15.28
C LYS A 220 10.36 7.54 15.69
N THR A 221 10.68 7.46 16.98
CA THR A 221 11.60 6.47 17.54
C THR A 221 10.94 5.74 18.70
N PHE A 222 11.22 4.44 18.82
CA PHE A 222 10.89 3.60 19.96
C PHE A 222 12.12 2.81 20.38
N ARG A 223 12.38 2.70 21.68
CA ARG A 223 13.47 1.87 22.21
C ARG A 223 13.02 0.45 22.51
N GLU A 224 13.97 -0.47 22.64
CA GLU A 224 13.67 -1.80 23.15
C GLU A 224 12.89 -1.73 24.50
N GLY A 225 11.81 -2.51 24.61
CA GLY A 225 10.91 -2.52 25.75
C GLY A 225 9.83 -1.42 25.74
N GLU A 226 9.88 -0.49 24.80
CA GLU A 226 8.87 0.56 24.65
C GLU A 226 7.62 0.05 23.91
N ALA A 227 6.46 0.57 24.30
CA ALA A 227 5.21 0.32 23.59
C ALA A 227 5.08 1.24 22.37
N ILE A 228 4.78 0.64 21.21
CA ILE A 228 4.51 1.38 19.98
C ILE A 228 3.20 2.15 20.16
N THR A 229 3.34 3.48 20.24
CA THR A 229 2.22 4.40 20.37
C THR A 229 2.34 5.52 19.34
N LEU A 230 1.26 5.74 18.60
CA LEU A 230 1.15 6.81 17.62
C LEU A 230 0.03 7.75 18.03
N ASN A 231 0.26 9.06 17.98
CA ASN A 231 -0.76 10.08 18.11
C ASN A 231 -1.55 10.24 16.79
N ASP A 232 -2.65 10.99 16.81
CA ASP A 232 -3.54 11.06 15.65
C ASP A 232 -2.89 11.74 14.43
N GLY A 233 -2.04 12.74 14.66
CA GLY A 233 -1.26 13.38 13.60
C GLY A 233 -0.20 12.46 13.01
N GLU A 234 0.43 11.62 13.83
CA GLU A 234 1.35 10.58 13.36
C GLU A 234 0.62 9.52 12.51
N LEU A 235 -0.61 9.14 12.88
CA LEU A 235 -1.44 8.24 12.06
C LEU A 235 -1.76 8.85 10.69
N GLN A 236 -2.13 10.13 10.64
CA GLN A 236 -2.35 10.83 9.37
C GLN A 236 -1.05 10.92 8.55
N SER A 237 0.08 11.17 9.21
CA SER A 237 1.40 11.28 8.58
C SER A 237 1.85 9.96 7.95
N LEU A 238 1.41 8.79 8.45
CA LEU A 238 1.66 7.51 7.78
C LEU A 238 1.11 7.49 6.35
N LEU A 239 -0.12 7.97 6.15
CA LEU A 239 -0.74 8.01 4.81
C LEU A 239 -0.03 9.00 3.89
N ILE A 240 0.39 10.16 4.41
CA ILE A 240 1.19 11.14 3.66
C ILE A 240 2.54 10.52 3.25
N THR A 241 3.17 9.77 4.15
CA THR A 241 4.43 9.05 3.89
C THR A 241 4.28 8.05 2.76
N ILE A 242 3.21 7.26 2.77
CA ILE A 242 2.90 6.31 1.68
C ILE A 242 2.60 7.01 0.35
N ALA A 243 1.94 8.17 0.39
CA ALA A 243 1.71 8.99 -0.79
C ALA A 243 3.03 9.46 -1.42
N ALA A 244 3.92 10.01 -0.58
CA ALA A 244 5.24 10.46 -1.00
C ALA A 244 6.10 9.31 -1.55
N PHE A 245 6.07 8.15 -0.88
CA PHE A 245 6.72 6.93 -1.34
C PHE A 245 6.28 6.55 -2.76
N ALA A 246 4.98 6.47 -3.01
CA ALA A 246 4.46 6.10 -4.31
C ALA A 246 4.74 7.15 -5.39
N ASP A 247 4.65 8.44 -5.08
CA ASP A 247 5.01 9.51 -6.02
C ASP A 247 6.49 9.41 -6.45
N HIS A 248 7.41 9.25 -5.49
CA HIS A 248 8.83 9.04 -5.79
C HIS A 248 9.06 7.80 -6.67
N LEU A 249 8.43 6.68 -6.32
CA LEU A 249 8.56 5.43 -7.05
C LEU A 249 8.04 5.57 -8.50
N PHE A 250 6.85 6.14 -8.70
CA PHE A 250 6.28 6.30 -10.04
C PHE A 250 7.07 7.29 -10.90
N ARG A 251 7.64 8.35 -10.30
CA ARG A 251 8.57 9.23 -11.01
C ARG A 251 9.84 8.51 -11.44
N ALA A 252 10.40 7.65 -10.60
CA ALA A 252 11.57 6.84 -10.94
C ALA A 252 11.27 5.88 -12.10
N VAL A 253 10.12 5.20 -12.09
CA VAL A 253 9.67 4.35 -13.21
C VAL A 253 9.50 5.17 -14.50
N SER A 254 8.88 6.35 -14.42
CA SER A 254 8.72 7.22 -15.58
C SER A 254 10.07 7.67 -16.15
N LYS A 255 11.04 7.99 -15.30
CA LYS A 255 12.40 8.38 -15.70
C LYS A 255 13.11 7.22 -16.39
N PHE A 256 13.05 6.02 -15.80
CA PHE A 256 13.62 4.81 -16.40
C PHE A 256 13.06 4.56 -17.82
N GLY A 257 11.74 4.72 -17.99
CA GLY A 257 11.11 4.60 -19.30
C GLY A 257 11.60 5.62 -20.34
N GLN A 258 11.84 6.86 -19.94
CA GLN A 258 12.37 7.90 -20.82
C GLN A 258 13.81 7.62 -21.24
N GLU A 259 14.63 7.10 -20.33
CA GLU A 259 16.04 6.75 -20.62
C GLU A 259 16.15 5.59 -21.60
N GLN A 260 15.30 4.57 -21.47
CA GLN A 260 15.29 3.40 -22.37
C GLN A 260 14.66 3.71 -23.75
N GLY A 261 13.77 4.70 -23.84
CA GLY A 261 13.13 5.10 -25.11
C GLY A 261 13.93 6.09 -25.97
N ASN A 262 15.02 6.64 -25.43
CA ASN A 262 15.94 7.53 -26.14
C ASN A 262 17.20 6.82 -26.69
N THR A 263 17.25 5.49 -26.59
CA THR A 263 18.25 4.59 -27.20
C THR A 263 17.62 3.75 -28.30
#